data_AF-A0A315DFV1-F1
#
_entry.id   AF-A0A315DFV1-F1
#
_cell.length_a   1.000
_cell.length_b   1.000
_cell.length_c   1.000
_cell.angle_alpha   90.00
_cell.angle_beta   90.00
_cell.angle_gamma   90.00
#
_symmetry.space_group_name_H-M   'P 1'
#
loop_
_entity.id
_entity.type
_entity.pdbx_description
1 polymer ?
#
loop_
_entity_poly.entity_id
_entity_poly.type
_entity_poly.pdbx_seq_one_letter_code
_entity_poly.pdbx_strand_id
1 'polypeptide(L)'
;MDAGQYIQDALFQAAVERKFEIIGEALNQLAKTAPVMAARIPELPQIVAFRNQLIHGYATVNASTVWSVIQISLQPLLSTANLLLAELDPA
;
A
#
# COMPACT_ATOMS: atom_id res chain seq x y z
N MET A 1 -18.13 0.78 6.64
CA MET A 1 -17.39 0.26 7.80
C MET A 1 -16.61 1.41 8.39
N ASP A 2 -16.67 1.60 9.70
CA ASP A 2 -15.85 2.59 10.41
C ASP A 2 -14.61 1.95 11.06
N ALA A 3 -13.79 2.76 11.73
CA ALA A 3 -12.57 2.30 12.39
C ALA A 3 -12.85 1.28 13.51
N GLY A 4 -13.95 1.46 14.26
CA GLY A 4 -14.30 0.56 15.36
C GLY A 4 -14.70 -0.82 14.87
N GLN A 5 -15.50 -0.86 13.80
CA GLN A 5 -15.88 -2.09 13.10
C GLN A 5 -14.66 -2.78 12.48
N TYR A 6 -13.74 -2.01 11.88
CA TYR A 6 -12.48 -2.55 11.34
C TYR A 6 -11.65 -3.27 12.41
N ILE A 7 -11.43 -2.62 13.56
CA ILE A 7 -10.57 -3.14 14.64
C ILE A 7 -11.14 -4.43 15.24
N GLN A 8 -12.45 -4.65 15.18
CA GLN A 8 -13.08 -5.86 15.69
C GLN A 8 -13.17 -7.00 14.65
N ASP A 9 -12.90 -6.73 13.38
CA ASP A 9 -12.97 -7.73 12.30
C ASP A 9 -11.58 -8.22 11.89
N ALA A 10 -11.12 -9.29 12.52
CA ALA A 10 -9.81 -9.88 12.25
C ALA A 10 -9.69 -10.44 10.82
N LEU A 11 -10.80 -10.92 10.23
CA LEU A 11 -10.79 -11.44 8.87
C LEU A 11 -10.60 -10.31 7.85
N PHE A 12 -11.30 -9.20 8.07
CA PHE A 12 -11.15 -8.01 7.23
C PHE A 12 -9.76 -7.39 7.38
N GLN A 13 -9.21 -7.33 8.61
CA GLN A 13 -7.83 -6.91 8.85
C GLN A 13 -6.84 -7.75 8.05
N ALA A 14 -6.89 -9.08 8.19
CA ALA A 14 -6.00 -9.99 7.47
C ALA A 14 -6.11 -9.83 5.93
N ALA A 15 -7.33 -9.64 5.42
CA ALA A 15 -7.54 -9.40 3.99
C ALA A 15 -6.89 -8.09 3.52
N VAL A 16 -7.06 -7.00 4.29
CA VAL A 16 -6.48 -5.69 3.99
C VAL A 16 -4.96 -5.72 4.06
N GLU A 17 -4.40 -6.27 5.13
CA GLU A 17 -2.95 -6.41 5.33
C GLU A 17 -2.33 -7.17 4.16
N ARG A 18 -2.94 -8.30 3.76
CA ARG A 18 -2.50 -9.07 2.60
C ARG A 18 -2.50 -8.26 1.30
N LYS A 19 -3.46 -7.36 1.10
CA LYS A 19 -3.48 -6.48 -0.07
C LYS A 19 -2.37 -5.45 -0.01
N PHE A 20 -2.09 -4.86 1.14
CA PHE A 20 -0.96 -3.94 1.31
C PHE A 20 0.39 -4.62 1.11
N GLU A 21 0.55 -5.88 1.54
CA GLU A 21 1.75 -6.67 1.24
C GLU A 21 1.99 -6.80 -0.26
N ILE A 22 0.94 -7.15 -1.02
CA ILE A 22 1.02 -7.32 -2.48
C ILE A 22 1.37 -5.99 -3.16
N ILE A 23 0.72 -4.90 -2.76
CA ILE A 23 0.99 -3.55 -3.30
C ILE A 23 2.45 -3.15 -3.02
N GLY A 24 2.92 -3.32 -1.78
CA GLY A 24 4.28 -2.97 -1.41
C GLY A 24 5.33 -3.80 -2.14
N GLU A 25 5.07 -5.10 -2.37
CA GLU A 25 5.97 -5.93 -3.18
C GLU A 25 5.98 -5.50 -4.65
N ALA A 26 4.83 -5.17 -5.24
CA ALA A 26 4.78 -4.68 -6.61
C ALA A 26 5.58 -3.39 -6.79
N LEU A 27 5.48 -2.45 -5.85
CA LEU A 27 6.24 -1.20 -5.87
C LEU A 27 7.74 -1.42 -5.60
N ASN A 28 8.10 -2.36 -4.72
CA ASN A 28 9.49 -2.76 -4.51
C ASN A 28 10.12 -3.33 -5.79
N GLN A 29 9.36 -4.11 -6.56
CA GLN A 29 9.82 -4.61 -7.86
C GLN A 29 9.92 -3.48 -8.90
N LEU A 30 8.93 -2.58 -8.96
CA LEU A 30 8.98 -1.42 -9.84
C LEU A 30 10.23 -0.55 -9.58
N ALA A 31 10.60 -0.35 -8.32
CA ALA A 31 11.80 0.40 -7.95
C ALA A 31 13.11 -0.24 -8.48
N LYS A 32 13.12 -1.56 -8.68
CA LYS A 32 14.28 -2.28 -9.22
C LYS A 32 14.28 -2.29 -10.75
N THR A 33 13.12 -2.47 -11.37
CA THR A 33 13.01 -2.68 -12.82
C THR A 33 12.84 -1.38 -13.61
N ALA A 34 12.21 -0.35 -13.03
CA ALA A 34 11.96 0.93 -13.65
C ALA A 34 12.13 2.08 -12.63
N PRO A 35 13.36 2.33 -12.13
CA PRO A 35 13.62 3.28 -11.05
C PRO A 35 13.16 4.72 -11.37
N VAL A 36 13.24 5.14 -12.64
CA VAL A 36 12.78 6.47 -13.09
C VAL A 36 11.25 6.61 -12.94
N MET A 37 10.52 5.54 -13.23
CA MET A 37 9.06 5.51 -13.07
C MET A 37 8.68 5.43 -11.59
N ALA A 38 9.38 4.57 -10.83
CA ALA A 38 9.18 4.40 -9.41
C ALA A 38 9.38 5.70 -8.62
N ALA A 39 10.32 6.55 -9.02
CA ALA A 39 10.58 7.85 -8.41
C ALA A 39 9.38 8.81 -8.47
N ARG A 40 8.38 8.53 -9.31
CA ARG A 40 7.14 9.32 -9.44
C ARG A 40 6.05 8.87 -8.48
N ILE A 41 6.19 7.69 -7.87
CA ILE A 41 5.26 7.20 -6.85
C ILE A 41 5.53 7.94 -5.54
N PRO A 42 4.54 8.64 -4.96
CA PRO A 42 4.72 9.32 -3.69
C PRO A 42 4.96 8.30 -2.58
N GLU A 43 5.89 8.63 -1.67
CA GLU A 43 6.16 7.86 -0.45
C GLU A 43 6.53 6.38 -0.70
N LEU A 44 7.07 6.04 -1.88
CA LEU A 44 7.41 4.65 -2.22
C LEU A 44 8.29 3.96 -1.15
N PRO A 45 9.35 4.60 -0.60
CA PRO A 45 10.15 3.98 0.47
C PRO A 45 9.31 3.65 1.71
N GLN A 46 8.37 4.51 2.09
CA GLN A 46 7.46 4.29 3.23
C GLN A 46 6.49 3.14 2.95
N ILE A 47 5.97 3.03 1.73
CA ILE A 47 5.08 1.92 1.35
C ILE A 47 5.82 0.58 1.42
N VAL A 48 7.07 0.52 0.94
CA VAL A 48 7.92 -0.68 1.05
C VAL A 48 8.23 -1.01 2.51
N ALA A 49 8.55 -0.01 3.33
CA ALA A 49 8.78 -0.19 4.76
C ALA A 49 7.53 -0.71 5.48
N PHE A 50 6.35 -0.17 5.17
CA PHE A 50 5.08 -0.61 5.72
C PHE A 50 4.81 -2.09 5.37
N ARG A 51 5.04 -2.50 4.13
CA ARG A 51 4.97 -3.92 3.72
C ARG A 51 5.91 -4.80 4.52
N ASN A 52 7.14 -4.35 4.79
CA ASN A 52 8.08 -5.12 5.60
C ASN A 52 7.61 -5.25 7.06
N GLN A 53 6.97 -4.22 7.59
CA GLN A 53 6.36 -4.27 8.93
C GLN A 53 5.18 -5.24 8.98
N LEU A 54 4.33 -5.29 7.95
CA LEU A 54 3.22 -6.25 7.88
C LEU A 54 3.72 -7.70 7.86
N ILE A 55 4.82 -7.99 7.16
CA ILE A 55 5.34 -9.37 7.04
C ILE A 55 6.18 -9.79 8.26
N HIS A 56 7.05 -8.91 8.76
CA HIS A 56 8.03 -9.27 9.79
C HIS A 56 7.66 -8.80 11.19
N GLY A 57 6.83 -7.75 11.27
CA GLY A 57 6.40 -7.11 12.51
C GLY A 57 4.92 -7.31 12.82
N TYR A 58 4.25 -8.30 12.20
CA TYR A 58 2.79 -8.51 12.30
C TYR A 58 2.26 -8.52 13.74
N ALA A 59 3.02 -9.08 14.69
CA ALA A 59 2.66 -9.09 16.12
C ALA A 59 2.56 -7.70 16.76
N THR A 60 3.13 -6.68 16.12
CA THR A 60 3.17 -5.28 16.57
C THR A 60 2.37 -4.33 15.68
N VAL A 61 1.69 -4.86 14.65
CA VAL A 61 0.88 -4.04 13.74
C VAL A 61 -0.34 -3.52 14.48
N ASN A 62 -0.52 -2.20 14.46
CA ASN A 62 -1.67 -1.54 15.06
C ASN A 62 -2.75 -1.36 13.99
N ALA A 63 -3.90 -2.01 14.18
CA ALA A 63 -5.04 -1.92 13.27
C ALA A 63 -5.48 -0.47 12.99
N SER A 64 -5.39 0.44 13.97
CA SER A 64 -5.70 1.86 13.77
C SER A 64 -4.73 2.54 12.80
N THR A 65 -3.46 2.13 12.80
CA THR A 65 -2.47 2.61 11.82
C THR A 65 -2.81 2.11 10.42
N VAL A 66 -3.15 0.82 10.28
CA VAL A 66 -3.56 0.26 8.98
C VAL A 66 -4.80 0.97 8.45
N TRP A 67 -5.80 1.20 9.32
CA TRP A 67 -6.99 1.96 8.97
C TRP A 67 -6.67 3.38 8.48
N SER A 68 -5.74 4.08 9.15
CA SER A 68 -5.30 5.42 8.73
C SER A 68 -4.67 5.41 7.33
N VAL A 69 -3.84 4.39 7.03
CA VAL A 69 -3.24 4.22 5.69
C VAL A 69 -4.30 4.03 4.61
N ILE A 70 -5.36 3.25 4.89
CA ILE A 70 -6.49 3.09 3.95
C ILE A 70 -7.13 4.44 3.63
N GLN A 71 -7.33 5.29 4.63
CA GLN A 71 -8.05 6.56 4.46
C GLN A 71 -7.18 7.65 3.80
N ILE A 72 -5.87 7.65 4.06
CA ILE A 72 -5.00 8.79 3.71
C ILE A 72 -4.10 8.47 2.51
N SER A 73 -3.39 7.35 2.54
CA SER A 73 -2.29 7.09 1.59
C SER A 73 -2.72 6.28 0.37
N LEU A 74 -3.83 5.53 0.45
CA LEU A 74 -4.25 4.65 -0.65
C LEU A 74 -4.73 5.44 -1.89
N GLN A 75 -5.51 6.50 -1.68
CA GLN A 75 -6.08 7.28 -2.79
C GLN A 75 -5.01 8.02 -3.62
N PRO A 76 -4.02 8.72 -3.01
CA PRO A 76 -2.92 9.32 -3.77
C PRO A 76 -2.09 8.30 -4.57
N LEU A 77 -1.84 7.12 -3.99
CA LEU A 77 -1.13 6.03 -4.67
C LEU A 77 -1.91 5.56 -5.90
N LEU A 78 -3.22 5.30 -5.74
CA LEU A 78 -4.07 4.85 -6.84
C LEU A 78 -4.13 5.88 -7.98
N SER A 79 -4.29 7.17 -7.63
CA SER A 79 -4.27 8.26 -8.62
C SER A 79 -2.96 8.28 -9.40
N THR A 80 -1.82 8.15 -8.71
CA THR A 80 -0.51 8.14 -9.36
C THR A 80 -0.32 6.91 -10.25
N ALA A 81 -0.71 5.73 -9.77
CA ALA A 81 -0.62 4.50 -10.55
C ALA A 81 -1.46 4.56 -11.83
N ASN A 82 -2.68 5.11 -11.76
CA ASN A 82 -3.54 5.29 -12.92
C ASN A 82 -2.95 6.27 -13.94
N LEU A 83 -2.33 7.36 -13.49
CA LEU A 83 -1.64 8.30 -14.38
C LEU A 83 -0.49 7.61 -15.12
N LEU A 84 0.34 6.84 -14.40
CA LEU A 84 1.45 6.10 -15.00
C LEU A 84 0.96 5.05 -16.00
N LEU A 85 -0.14 4.36 -15.70
CA LEU A 85 -0.75 3.39 -16.63
C LEU A 85 -1.26 4.06 -17.91
N ALA A 86 -1.92 5.21 -17.80
CA ALA A 86 -2.43 5.95 -18.95
C ALA A 86 -1.31 6.47 -19.89
N GLU A 87 -0.11 6.71 -19.37
CA GLU A 87 1.05 7.08 -20.19
C GLU A 87 1.67 5.91 -20.95
N LEU A 88 1.52 4.69 -20.43
CA LEU A 88 2.04 3.47 -21.04
C LEU A 88 1.10 2.91 -22.11
N ASP A 89 -0.19 3.19 -21.98
CA ASP A 89 -1.23 2.82 -22.95
C ASP A 89 -2.01 4.07 -23.39
N PRO A 90 -1.35 4.99 -24.14
CA PRO A 90 -2.04 6.12 -24.72
C PRO A 90 -3.00 5.57 -25.78
N ALA A 91 -4.30 5.67 -25.49
CA ALA A 91 -5.36 5.31 -26.42
C ALA A 91 -5.16 5.90 -27.83
#